data_AF-A0A7J9NDQ5-F1
#
_entry.id   AF-A0A7J9NDQ5-F1
#
_cell.length_a   1.000
_cell.length_b   1.000
_cell.length_c   1.000
_cell.angle_alpha   90.00
_cell.angle_beta   90.00
_cell.angle_gamma   90.00
#
_symmetry.space_group_name_H-M   'P 1'
#
loop_
_entity.id
_entity.type
_entity.pdbx_description
1 polymer ?
#
loop_
_entity_poly.entity_id
_entity_poly.type
_entity_poly.pdbx_seq_one_letter_code
_entity_poly.pdbx_strand_id
1 'polypeptide(L)'
;WLPLSTAPPLCVSSFLHLLPLPPPPLDFLSVPLRFLSLLLSNPSLSLLFLATRFFLFSPKQRGSAVSVSSTGGFSSVASPKCAASDPDQLKSAREDIKELLKSKFCHPILVRLGWHDAGTYNKNIEEWPRRGGANGSLRFEVELKHAANAGLVNALNLIQHIKDKYSGVTYAEFL
;
A
#
# COMPACT_ATOMS: atom_id res chain seq x y z
N TRP A 1 62.05 -1.68 47.96
CA TRP A 1 62.57 -0.34 47.60
C TRP A 1 61.85 0.14 46.35
N LEU A 2 60.74 0.85 46.57
CA LEU A 2 60.06 1.76 45.63
C LEU A 2 60.64 3.18 45.90
N PRO A 3 60.53 4.16 44.97
CA PRO A 3 59.29 4.93 44.80
C PRO A 3 58.94 5.16 43.31
N LEU A 4 57.69 5.08 42.84
CA LEU A 4 56.55 6.00 43.05
C LEU A 4 56.91 7.49 42.88
N SER A 5 56.76 8.01 41.65
CA SER A 5 56.68 9.45 41.41
C SER A 5 55.34 9.80 40.77
N THR A 6 54.56 10.52 41.57
CA THR A 6 53.27 11.15 41.30
C THR A 6 53.45 12.51 40.62
N ALA A 7 52.57 12.84 39.67
CA ALA A 7 52.23 14.24 39.34
C ALA A 7 50.72 14.33 38.97
N PRO A 8 49.95 15.27 39.57
CA PRO A 8 48.52 15.51 39.30
C PRO A 8 48.31 16.80 38.46
N PRO A 9 47.10 17.39 38.43
CA PRO A 9 46.04 17.20 37.43
C PRO A 9 45.89 18.42 36.49
N LEU A 10 45.37 18.23 35.27
CA LEU A 10 44.75 19.36 34.55
C LEU A 10 43.40 18.93 33.96
N CYS A 11 42.38 19.51 34.58
CA CYS A 11 41.03 19.70 34.09
C CYS A 11 41.05 20.33 32.69
N VAL A 12 40.41 19.66 31.73
CA VAL A 12 39.80 20.32 30.57
C VAL A 12 38.35 19.88 30.52
N SER A 13 37.56 20.60 31.31
CA SER A 13 36.14 20.79 31.05
C SER A 13 35.95 21.34 29.62
N SER A 14 34.80 21.02 29.04
CA SER A 14 34.24 21.60 27.80
C SER A 14 34.83 21.11 26.48
N PHE A 15 34.33 19.98 25.97
CA PHE A 15 34.07 19.82 24.53
C PHE A 15 32.83 18.93 24.29
N LEU A 16 31.75 19.22 25.03
CA LEU A 16 30.39 18.88 24.64
C LEU A 16 29.68 20.19 24.34
N HIS A 17 29.82 20.70 23.13
CA HIS A 17 28.84 21.54 22.43
C HIS A 17 29.44 21.96 21.10
N LEU A 18 28.79 21.56 20.01
CA LEU A 18 28.65 22.23 18.69
C LEU A 18 28.37 21.19 17.59
N LEU A 19 27.43 20.28 17.83
CA LEU A 19 26.65 19.70 16.73
C LEU A 19 25.46 20.66 16.48
N PRO A 20 25.26 21.15 15.25
CA PRO A 20 24.19 22.10 14.95
C PRO A 20 22.83 21.44 15.15
N LEU A 21 21.95 22.13 15.89
CA LEU A 21 20.54 21.77 16.03
C LEU A 21 19.84 21.81 14.66
N PRO A 22 18.88 20.91 14.39
CA PRO A 22 18.05 20.99 13.19
C PRO A 22 17.17 22.26 13.21
N PRO A 23 16.93 22.90 12.06
CA PRO A 23 16.09 24.09 11.99
C PRO A 23 14.62 23.75 12.33
N PRO A 24 13.85 24.70 12.88
CA PRO A 24 12.42 24.52 13.12
C PRO A 24 11.66 24.32 11.78
N PRO A 25 10.50 23.63 11.81
CA PRO A 25 9.69 23.43 10.61
C PRO A 25 9.22 24.79 10.07
N LEU A 26 9.44 25.01 8.76
CA LEU A 26 8.93 26.19 8.07
C LEU A 26 7.41 26.11 7.96
N ASP A 27 6.74 27.16 8.43
CA ASP A 27 5.29 27.34 8.34
C ASP A 27 4.83 27.35 6.88
N PHE A 28 3.99 26.38 6.52
CA PHE A 28 3.47 26.13 5.17
C PHE A 28 2.32 27.07 4.78
N LEU A 29 2.44 28.37 5.05
CA LEU A 29 1.37 29.35 4.78
C LEU A 29 1.92 30.66 4.23
N SER A 30 2.52 30.61 3.04
CA SER A 30 2.42 31.63 1.97
C SER A 30 3.41 31.36 0.84
N VAL A 31 2.96 30.69 -0.22
CA VAL A 31 3.70 30.68 -1.49
C VAL A 31 3.13 31.80 -2.38
N PRO A 32 3.94 32.76 -2.85
CA PRO A 32 3.46 33.85 -3.66
C PRO A 32 2.99 33.35 -5.04
N LEU A 33 1.91 33.96 -5.55
CA LEU A 33 1.22 33.68 -6.82
C LEU A 33 2.10 33.61 -8.09
N ARG A 34 3.39 33.92 -8.00
CA ARG A 34 4.33 33.87 -9.12
C ARG A 34 5.07 32.55 -9.27
N PHE A 35 5.04 31.66 -8.26
CA PHE A 35 5.58 30.31 -8.38
C PHE A 35 4.65 29.33 -9.12
N LEU A 36 3.38 29.68 -9.31
CA LEU A 36 2.40 28.83 -10.01
C LEU A 36 2.57 28.86 -11.54
N SER A 37 3.23 29.88 -12.09
CA SER A 37 3.34 30.04 -13.55
C SER A 37 4.46 29.23 -14.21
N LEU A 38 5.41 28.68 -13.44
CA LEU A 38 6.54 27.89 -13.98
C LEU A 38 6.37 26.37 -13.83
N LEU A 39 5.27 25.91 -13.21
CA LEU A 39 4.95 24.49 -13.08
C LEU A 39 4.02 23.96 -14.20
N LEU A 40 3.47 24.84 -15.06
CA LEU A 40 2.65 24.43 -16.21
C LEU A 40 3.44 24.11 -17.49
N SER A 41 4.77 24.21 -17.46
CA SER A 41 5.60 24.02 -18.66
C SER A 41 6.25 22.64 -18.79
N ASN A 42 5.97 21.70 -17.87
CA ASN A 42 6.55 20.35 -17.90
C ASN A 42 5.45 19.27 -17.88
N PRO A 43 5.38 18.39 -18.90
CA PRO A 43 4.31 17.39 -19.02
C PRO A 43 4.46 16.21 -18.05
N SER A 44 5.49 16.16 -17.20
CA SER A 44 5.81 15.03 -16.33
C SER A 44 5.32 15.16 -14.87
N LEU A 45 4.67 16.27 -14.48
CA LEU A 45 4.21 16.51 -13.10
C LEU A 45 2.72 16.84 -12.96
N SER A 46 1.94 16.75 -14.04
CA SER A 46 0.49 17.05 -14.04
C SER A 46 -0.37 16.02 -13.28
N LEU A 47 0.14 14.82 -13.02
CA LEU A 47 -0.62 13.74 -12.38
C LEU A 47 -0.70 13.79 -10.85
N LEU A 48 0.03 14.71 -10.19
CA LEU A 48 0.01 14.79 -8.72
C LEU A 48 -0.91 15.89 -8.16
N PHE A 49 -1.49 16.76 -9.00
CA PHE A 49 -2.33 17.88 -8.55
C PHE A 49 -3.84 17.73 -8.79
N LEU A 50 -4.31 16.65 -9.42
CA LEU A 50 -5.75 16.40 -9.60
C LEU A 50 -6.37 15.53 -8.51
N ALA A 51 -5.58 15.02 -7.55
CA ALA A 51 -6.06 14.10 -6.52
C ALA A 51 -6.63 14.77 -5.25
N THR A 52 -6.59 16.10 -5.12
CA THR A 52 -7.03 16.80 -3.88
C THR A 52 -8.33 17.63 -4.04
N ARG A 53 -9.01 17.56 -5.20
CA ARG A 53 -10.29 18.28 -5.42
C ARG A 53 -11.46 17.44 -5.93
N PHE A 54 -11.44 16.11 -5.78
CA PHE A 54 -12.61 15.27 -6.05
C PHE A 54 -13.35 14.78 -4.79
N PHE A 55 -12.95 15.22 -3.60
CA PHE A 55 -13.63 14.89 -2.34
C PHE A 55 -14.68 15.91 -1.88
N LEU A 56 -15.07 16.89 -2.70
CA LEU A 56 -16.17 17.82 -2.40
C LEU A 56 -17.04 18.10 -3.63
N PHE A 57 -17.51 17.06 -4.32
CA PHE A 57 -18.69 17.20 -5.18
C PHE A 57 -19.40 15.85 -5.32
N SER A 58 -20.22 15.51 -4.34
CA SER A 58 -21.26 14.49 -4.50
C SER A 58 -22.32 15.02 -5.48
N PRO A 59 -22.50 14.44 -6.68
CA PRO A 59 -23.76 14.64 -7.37
C PRO A 59 -24.80 13.81 -6.63
N LYS A 60 -25.73 14.52 -5.99
CA LYS A 60 -27.01 14.00 -5.52
C LYS A 60 -27.72 13.34 -6.69
N GLN A 61 -27.54 12.03 -6.85
CA GLN A 61 -28.33 11.21 -7.76
C GLN A 61 -29.77 11.24 -7.23
N ARG A 62 -30.65 11.99 -7.93
CA ARG A 62 -32.09 11.97 -7.70
C ARG A 62 -32.58 10.56 -7.95
N GLY A 63 -33.07 9.88 -6.92
CA GLY A 63 -33.77 8.62 -7.08
C GLY A 63 -35.06 8.86 -7.88
N SER A 64 -35.15 8.28 -9.07
CA SER A 64 -36.44 8.00 -9.69
C SER A 64 -37.11 6.90 -8.88
N ALA A 65 -38.19 7.24 -8.19
CA ALA A 65 -39.05 6.28 -7.53
C ALA A 65 -39.75 5.42 -8.60
N VAL A 66 -39.24 4.21 -8.83
CA VAL A 66 -40.00 3.15 -9.50
C VAL A 66 -40.82 2.46 -8.41
N SER A 67 -42.14 2.65 -8.45
CA SER A 67 -43.08 1.87 -7.66
C SER A 67 -43.06 0.42 -8.17
N VAL A 68 -42.44 -0.49 -7.42
CA VAL A 68 -42.50 -1.92 -7.70
C VAL A 68 -43.58 -2.50 -6.79
N SER A 69 -44.68 -2.94 -7.41
CA SER A 69 -45.76 -3.66 -6.73
C SER A 69 -45.21 -4.95 -6.12
N SER A 70 -45.44 -5.12 -4.82
CA SER A 70 -45.07 -6.30 -4.05
C SER A 70 -45.97 -7.48 -4.41
N THR A 71 -45.54 -8.32 -5.34
CA THR A 71 -46.04 -9.69 -5.52
C THR A 71 -45.04 -10.47 -6.37
N GLY A 72 -44.08 -11.13 -5.72
CA GLY A 72 -43.13 -12.00 -6.40
C GLY A 72 -42.11 -12.54 -5.40
N GLY A 73 -42.12 -13.85 -5.17
CA GLY A 73 -41.36 -14.50 -4.12
C GLY A 73 -39.88 -14.15 -4.14
N PHE A 74 -39.32 -13.96 -2.94
CA PHE A 74 -37.88 -13.92 -2.72
C PHE A 74 -37.29 -15.25 -3.18
N SER A 75 -36.85 -15.32 -4.43
CA SER A 75 -35.92 -16.36 -4.86
C SER A 75 -34.70 -16.21 -3.96
N SER A 76 -34.38 -17.23 -3.16
CA SER A 76 -33.13 -17.23 -2.40
C SER A 76 -32.01 -17.18 -3.43
N VAL A 77 -31.45 -15.99 -3.69
CA VAL A 77 -30.21 -15.88 -4.44
C VAL A 77 -29.19 -16.62 -3.60
N ALA A 78 -28.82 -17.83 -4.05
CA ALA A 78 -27.81 -18.62 -3.39
C ALA A 78 -26.55 -17.75 -3.32
N SER A 79 -26.18 -17.33 -2.12
CA SER A 79 -24.94 -16.60 -1.92
C SER A 79 -23.81 -17.49 -2.43
N PRO A 80 -22.93 -17.00 -3.32
CA PRO A 80 -21.80 -17.79 -3.76
C PRO A 80 -21.01 -18.21 -2.52
N LYS A 81 -20.95 -19.52 -2.26
CA LYS A 81 -20.04 -20.06 -1.24
C LYS A 81 -18.64 -19.93 -1.81
N CYS A 82 -17.96 -18.85 -1.47
CA CYS A 82 -16.51 -18.77 -1.64
C CYS A 82 -15.89 -19.83 -0.72
N ALA A 83 -14.98 -20.65 -1.26
CA ALA A 83 -14.10 -21.46 -0.42
C ALA A 83 -13.14 -20.50 0.29
N ALA A 84 -13.59 -19.96 1.42
CA ALA A 84 -12.80 -19.04 2.23
C ALA A 84 -11.64 -19.81 2.89
N SER A 85 -10.48 -19.17 2.94
CA SER A 85 -9.34 -19.74 3.67
C SER A 85 -9.62 -19.80 5.17
N ASP A 86 -8.81 -20.60 5.86
CA ASP A 86 -8.86 -20.71 7.32
C ASP A 86 -8.68 -19.33 7.98
N PRO A 87 -9.67 -18.81 8.73
CA PRO A 87 -9.61 -17.47 9.31
C PRO A 87 -8.46 -17.32 10.31
N ASP A 88 -8.02 -18.39 10.95
CA ASP A 88 -6.92 -18.32 11.93
C ASP A 88 -5.56 -18.24 11.24
N GLN A 89 -5.39 -18.91 10.09
CA GLN A 89 -4.21 -18.69 9.23
C GLN A 89 -4.18 -17.28 8.66
N LEU A 90 -5.32 -16.70 8.26
CA LEU A 90 -5.38 -15.32 7.77
C LEU A 90 -4.94 -14.31 8.84
N LYS A 91 -5.40 -14.47 10.10
CA LYS A 91 -4.96 -13.62 11.21
C LYS A 91 -3.47 -13.74 11.45
N SER A 92 -2.95 -14.98 11.45
CA SER A 92 -1.53 -15.25 11.67
C SER A 92 -0.68 -14.64 10.54
N ALA A 93 -1.06 -14.84 9.28
CA ALA A 93 -0.39 -14.26 8.12
C ALA A 93 -0.37 -12.73 8.17
N ARG A 94 -1.45 -12.10 8.66
CA ARG A 94 -1.51 -10.66 8.84
C ARG A 94 -0.50 -10.15 9.87
N GLU A 95 -0.26 -10.87 10.96
CA GLU A 95 0.75 -10.48 11.96
C GLU A 95 2.17 -10.62 11.39
N ASP A 96 2.48 -11.70 10.68
CA ASP A 96 3.75 -11.89 9.98
C ASP A 96 4.01 -10.76 8.94
N ILE A 97 2.98 -10.37 8.18
CA ILE A 97 3.08 -9.24 7.24
C ILE A 97 3.33 -7.92 7.98
N LYS A 98 2.69 -7.68 9.13
CA LYS A 98 2.94 -6.47 9.94
C LYS A 98 4.39 -6.42 10.43
N GLU A 99 4.97 -7.56 10.80
CA GLU A 99 6.39 -7.64 11.19
C GLU A 99 7.32 -7.37 10.00
N LEU A 100 7.00 -7.93 8.83
CA LEU A 100 7.73 -7.64 7.59
C LEU A 100 7.69 -6.15 7.24
N LEU A 101 6.53 -5.51 7.38
CA LEU A 101 6.36 -4.09 7.11
C LEU A 101 7.17 -3.19 8.05
N LYS A 102 7.29 -3.55 9.33
CA LYS A 102 8.13 -2.85 10.31
C LYS A 102 9.62 -2.98 10.02
N SER A 103 10.06 -4.10 9.46
CA SER A 103 11.47 -4.40 9.22
C SER A 103 11.98 -3.96 7.85
N LYS A 104 11.19 -4.17 6.79
CA LYS A 104 11.60 -3.92 5.39
C LYS A 104 11.00 -2.66 4.78
N PHE A 105 10.02 -2.03 5.43
CA PHE A 105 9.35 -0.82 4.96
C PHE A 105 8.75 -0.94 3.54
N CYS A 106 8.37 -2.15 3.12
CA CYS A 106 7.87 -2.46 1.78
C CYS A 106 6.38 -2.09 1.55
N HIS A 107 5.82 -1.16 2.32
CA HIS A 107 4.40 -0.77 2.24
C HIS A 107 3.95 -0.40 0.82
N PRO A 108 4.65 0.49 0.08
CA PRO A 108 4.16 0.92 -1.24
C PRO A 108 4.16 -0.21 -2.27
N ILE A 109 5.14 -1.12 -2.21
CA ILE A 109 5.25 -2.20 -3.19
C ILE A 109 4.22 -3.31 -2.94
N LEU A 110 3.83 -3.56 -1.68
CA LEU A 110 2.76 -4.51 -1.37
C LEU A 110 1.38 -3.98 -1.76
N VAL A 111 1.12 -2.68 -1.54
CA VAL A 111 -0.12 -2.04 -2.04
C VAL A 111 -0.19 -2.11 -3.56
N ARG A 112 0.94 -1.85 -4.25
CA ARG A 112 1.01 -1.99 -5.70
C ARG A 112 0.75 -3.43 -6.14
N LEU A 113 1.30 -4.43 -5.44
CA LEU A 113 1.13 -5.83 -5.79
C LEU A 113 -0.36 -6.25 -5.79
N GLY A 114 -1.08 -5.98 -4.69
CA GLY A 114 -2.51 -6.29 -4.61
C GLY A 114 -3.37 -5.52 -5.62
N TRP A 115 -3.04 -4.24 -5.86
CA TRP A 115 -3.71 -3.45 -6.90
C TRP A 115 -3.54 -4.06 -8.30
N HIS A 116 -2.34 -4.54 -8.62
CA HIS A 116 -2.07 -5.10 -9.94
C HIS A 116 -2.78 -6.45 -10.17
N ASP A 117 -2.97 -7.28 -9.15
CA ASP A 117 -3.77 -8.52 -9.26
C ASP A 117 -5.25 -8.17 -9.47
N ALA A 118 -5.79 -7.26 -8.65
CA ALA A 118 -7.19 -6.81 -8.75
C ALA A 118 -7.49 -6.01 -10.04
N GLY A 119 -6.50 -5.30 -10.57
CA GLY A 119 -6.65 -4.35 -11.68
C GLY A 119 -6.96 -4.97 -13.04
N THR A 120 -6.88 -6.31 -13.16
CA THR A 120 -7.19 -7.04 -14.40
C THR A 120 -8.70 -7.28 -14.59
N TYR A 121 -9.54 -6.87 -13.64
CA TYR A 121 -10.98 -7.10 -13.66
C TYR A 121 -11.70 -6.41 -14.84
N ASN A 122 -12.46 -7.19 -15.61
CA ASN A 122 -13.30 -6.70 -16.69
C ASN A 122 -14.78 -7.02 -16.43
N LYS A 123 -15.58 -6.00 -16.08
CA LYS A 123 -17.02 -6.15 -15.77
C LYS A 123 -17.88 -6.77 -16.89
N ASN A 124 -17.40 -6.75 -18.14
CA ASN A 124 -18.17 -7.22 -19.29
C ASN A 124 -17.99 -8.72 -19.56
N ILE A 125 -17.03 -9.38 -18.90
CA ILE A 125 -16.79 -10.82 -19.04
C ILE A 125 -17.51 -11.50 -17.89
N GLU A 126 -18.42 -12.43 -18.15
CA GLU A 126 -19.19 -13.04 -17.06
C GLU A 126 -18.44 -14.18 -16.36
N GLU A 127 -17.58 -14.89 -17.06
CA GLU A 127 -17.01 -16.15 -16.60
C GLU A 127 -15.76 -15.96 -15.73
N TRP A 128 -15.72 -16.63 -14.58
CA TRP A 128 -14.51 -16.76 -13.77
C TRP A 128 -13.67 -17.96 -14.27
N PRO A 129 -12.32 -17.87 -14.33
CA PRO A 129 -11.44 -16.76 -13.95
C PRO A 129 -11.16 -15.76 -15.08
N ARG A 130 -11.77 -15.93 -16.27
CA ARG A 130 -11.50 -15.11 -17.47
C ARG A 130 -11.79 -13.62 -17.26
N ARG A 131 -12.70 -13.29 -16.35
CA ARG A 131 -13.01 -11.92 -15.92
C ARG A 131 -11.81 -11.17 -15.33
N GLY A 132 -10.76 -11.85 -14.89
CA GLY A 132 -9.65 -11.25 -14.15
C GLY A 132 -10.04 -10.84 -12.72
N GLY A 133 -9.27 -9.95 -12.12
CA GLY A 133 -9.44 -9.47 -10.75
C GLY A 133 -8.58 -10.23 -9.75
N ALA A 134 -8.87 -10.01 -8.45
CA ALA A 134 -8.12 -10.57 -7.33
C ALA A 134 -8.30 -12.10 -7.23
N ASN A 135 -7.54 -12.83 -8.04
CA ASN A 135 -7.60 -14.28 -8.17
C ASN A 135 -6.21 -14.92 -8.00
N GLY A 136 -5.20 -14.12 -7.68
CA GLY A 136 -3.81 -14.54 -7.48
C GLY A 136 -3.06 -14.85 -8.77
N SER A 137 -3.59 -14.53 -9.95
CA SER A 137 -2.97 -14.83 -11.25
C SER A 137 -1.64 -14.11 -11.46
N LEU A 138 -1.43 -12.98 -10.78
CA LEU A 138 -0.20 -12.19 -10.82
C LEU A 138 1.07 -12.99 -10.45
N ARG A 139 0.93 -14.10 -9.72
CA ARG A 139 2.05 -15.00 -9.38
C ARG A 139 2.63 -15.75 -10.58
N PHE A 140 1.88 -15.86 -11.67
CA PHE A 140 2.32 -16.59 -12.85
C PHE A 140 3.23 -15.73 -13.72
N GLU A 141 4.28 -16.35 -14.24
CA GLU A 141 5.32 -15.67 -15.01
C GLU A 141 4.78 -14.92 -16.23
N VAL A 142 3.74 -15.44 -16.87
CA VAL A 142 3.07 -14.80 -18.02
C VAL A 142 2.55 -13.40 -17.68
N GLU A 143 1.91 -13.25 -16.52
CA GLU A 143 1.35 -11.98 -16.08
C GLU A 143 2.42 -11.09 -15.44
N LEU A 144 3.34 -11.68 -14.69
CA LEU A 144 4.43 -10.97 -14.04
C LEU A 144 5.38 -10.29 -15.04
N LYS A 145 5.51 -10.84 -16.26
CA LYS A 145 6.31 -10.29 -17.36
C LYS A 145 5.66 -9.12 -18.09
N HIS A 146 4.40 -8.78 -17.82
CA HIS A 146 3.78 -7.59 -18.41
C HIS A 146 4.56 -6.32 -18.00
N ALA A 147 4.73 -5.38 -18.94
CA ALA A 147 5.49 -4.15 -18.69
C ALA A 147 4.96 -3.35 -17.49
N ALA A 148 3.65 -3.35 -17.27
CA ALA A 148 3.01 -2.71 -16.11
C ALA A 148 3.43 -3.34 -14.76
N ASN A 149 3.82 -4.61 -14.76
CA ASN A 149 4.17 -5.40 -13.59
C ASN A 149 5.68 -5.40 -13.29
N ALA A 150 6.47 -4.57 -13.99
CA ALA A 150 7.90 -4.45 -13.78
C ALA A 150 8.25 -4.21 -12.30
N GLY A 151 9.12 -5.07 -11.76
CA GLY A 151 9.59 -5.04 -10.38
C GLY A 151 8.72 -5.79 -9.37
N LEU A 152 7.52 -6.28 -9.73
CA LEU A 152 6.65 -7.01 -8.81
C LEU A 152 7.17 -8.40 -8.42
N VAL A 153 8.10 -8.96 -9.21
CA VAL A 153 8.82 -10.19 -8.84
C VAL A 153 9.56 -10.06 -7.50
N ASN A 154 10.12 -8.88 -7.21
CA ASN A 154 10.79 -8.64 -5.94
C ASN A 154 9.80 -8.61 -4.78
N ALA A 155 8.59 -8.09 -5.01
CA ALA A 155 7.53 -8.05 -4.02
C ALA A 155 7.03 -9.47 -3.69
N LEU A 156 6.82 -10.31 -4.71
CA LEU A 156 6.47 -11.72 -4.52
C LEU A 156 7.56 -12.46 -3.72
N ASN A 157 8.82 -12.29 -4.08
CA ASN A 157 9.94 -12.91 -3.35
C ASN A 157 9.99 -12.47 -1.88
N LEU A 158 9.64 -11.21 -1.58
CA LEU A 158 9.57 -10.72 -0.21
C LEU A 158 8.49 -11.41 0.62
N ILE A 159 7.33 -11.72 0.04
CA ILE A 159 6.19 -12.30 0.79
C ILE A 159 6.09 -13.82 0.68
N GLN A 160 6.83 -14.43 -0.26
CA GLN A 160 6.77 -15.87 -0.53
C GLN A 160 7.06 -16.71 0.71
N HIS A 161 8.09 -16.34 1.49
CA HIS A 161 8.44 -17.05 2.72
C HIS A 161 7.33 -17.03 3.78
N ILE A 162 6.47 -16.00 3.79
CA ILE A 162 5.29 -15.93 4.66
C ILE A 162 4.19 -16.81 4.08
N LYS A 163 3.94 -16.71 2.76
CA LYS A 163 2.93 -17.52 2.07
C LYS A 163 3.14 -19.02 2.25
N ASP A 164 4.39 -19.47 2.24
CA ASP A 164 4.77 -20.88 2.38
C ASP A 164 4.43 -21.45 3.76
N LYS A 165 4.36 -20.61 4.81
CA LYS A 165 3.92 -21.02 6.16
C LYS A 165 2.42 -21.33 6.24
N TYR A 166 1.62 -20.73 5.34
CA TYR A 166 0.16 -20.78 5.38
C TYR A 166 -0.40 -21.42 4.11
N SER A 167 -0.34 -22.75 4.05
CA SER A 167 -0.83 -23.54 2.90
C SER A 167 -2.35 -23.45 2.71
N GLY A 168 -3.10 -23.20 3.78
CA GLY A 168 -4.55 -23.04 3.76
C GLY A 168 -5.02 -21.66 3.33
N VAL A 169 -4.10 -20.70 3.12
CA VAL A 169 -4.40 -19.38 2.56
C VAL A 169 -4.20 -19.41 1.05
N THR A 170 -5.20 -18.99 0.28
CA THR A 170 -5.06 -18.87 -1.17
C THR A 170 -4.18 -17.69 -1.57
N TYR A 171 -3.57 -17.74 -2.76
CA TYR A 171 -2.83 -16.57 -3.26
C TYR A 171 -3.74 -15.35 -3.48
N ALA A 172 -5.02 -15.56 -3.81
CA ALA A 172 -5.97 -14.48 -4.02
C ALA A 172 -6.25 -13.68 -2.74
N GLU A 173 -6.28 -14.33 -1.57
CA GLU A 173 -6.46 -13.65 -0.28
C GLU A 173 -5.16 -13.11 0.30
N PHE A 174 -4.03 -13.65 -0.14
CA PHE A 174 -2.73 -13.25 0.36
C PHE A 174 -2.17 -11.99 -0.32
N LEU A 175 -2.50 -11.77 -1.59
CA LEU A 175 -2.13 -10.57 -2.37
C LEU A 175 -3.09 -9.40 -2.09
#